data_AF-A0A397VV35-F1
#
_entry.id   AF-A0A397VV35-F1
#
_cell.length_a   1.000
_cell.length_b   1.000
_cell.length_c   1.000
_cell.angle_alpha   90.00
_cell.angle_beta   90.00
_cell.angle_gamma   90.00
#
_symmetry.space_group_name_H-M   'P 1'
#
loop_
_entity.id
_entity.type
_entity.pdbx_description
1 polymer ?
#
loop_
_entity_poly.entity_id
_entity_poly.type
_entity_poly.pdbx_seq_one_letter_code
_entity_poly.pdbx_strand_id
1 'polypeptide(L)'
;MSSVFIAFCFIKTVSGNSKFLNGTAVYCVSDNEDEFRELNYKGFTRNNETLIVNFERNSIVLMIGRYVYHQNAEYLSFIQTVPLSSPQTDSDCVPEDLPYIFPLLIYSAPAVTNSYKSNDAVERQSFMLSKKLYNPVTGQKGIESDVIVSYTNANGRYDLLKESLKKSVISAIGRLKINTNSKIPHIISSEIDWSYAASELSSSIQPSPGKGKSKELNNQLDIIENQYISQTSNKKRKFNLFSSSSKAFSSKPSSDKPSATDLKDLANQIRSKDSELQKPSNESSDKN
;
A
#
# COMPACT_ATOMS: atom_id res chain seq x y z
N MET A 1 -0.62 9.78 -4.66
CA MET A 1 -1.24 8.46 -4.38
C MET A 1 -0.89 8.02 -2.97
N SER A 2 -1.85 8.03 -2.06
CA SER A 2 -1.66 7.80 -0.63
C SER A 2 -2.15 6.40 -0.22
N SER A 3 -1.55 5.83 0.83
CA SER A 3 -2.05 4.65 1.54
C SER A 3 -1.95 5.03 3.02
N VAL A 4 -3.01 5.61 3.57
CA VAL A 4 -3.01 6.14 4.95
C VAL A 4 -3.90 5.27 5.81
N PHE A 5 -3.30 4.69 6.83
CA PHE A 5 -3.97 3.89 7.84
C PHE A 5 -4.15 4.72 9.11
N ILE A 6 -5.32 4.56 9.72
CA ILE A 6 -5.71 5.22 10.97
C ILE A 6 -6.36 4.17 11.87
N ALA A 7 -5.77 3.93 13.04
CA ALA A 7 -6.37 3.07 14.06
C ALA A 7 -5.86 3.42 15.46
N PHE A 8 -6.65 3.08 16.46
CA PHE A 8 -6.15 2.97 17.83
C PHE A 8 -5.35 1.67 17.95
N CYS A 9 -4.15 1.75 18.50
CA CYS A 9 -3.24 0.63 18.63
C CYS A 9 -2.65 0.56 20.03
N PHE A 10 -2.55 -0.65 20.56
CA PHE A 10 -1.85 -0.95 21.80
C PHE A 10 -0.38 -1.24 21.48
N ILE A 11 0.53 -0.57 22.19
CA ILE A 11 1.96 -0.65 21.95
C ILE A 11 2.56 -1.85 22.67
N LYS A 12 2.95 -2.89 21.92
CA LYS A 12 3.61 -4.09 22.47
C LYS A 12 5.10 -3.86 22.72
N THR A 13 5.78 -3.26 21.76
CA THR A 13 7.20 -2.97 21.85
C THR A 13 7.49 -1.58 21.32
N VAL A 14 8.46 -0.91 21.93
CA VAL A 14 9.05 0.35 21.44
C VAL A 14 10.55 0.20 21.52
N SER A 15 11.24 0.48 20.44
CA SER A 15 12.69 0.65 20.42
C SER A 15 13.04 1.82 19.52
N GLY A 16 14.15 2.49 19.78
CA GLY A 16 14.49 3.66 18.99
C GLY A 16 15.81 4.28 19.40
N ASN A 17 16.19 5.28 18.63
CA ASN A 17 17.29 6.18 18.93
C ASN A 17 16.86 7.62 18.58
N SER A 18 17.81 8.55 18.60
CA SER A 18 17.53 9.96 18.30
C SER A 18 17.02 10.24 16.88
N LYS A 19 17.10 9.28 15.95
CA LYS A 19 16.69 9.46 14.54
C LYS A 19 15.36 8.80 14.21
N PHE A 20 15.04 7.69 14.85
CA PHE A 20 13.84 6.93 14.58
C PHE A 20 13.38 6.13 15.79
N LEU A 21 12.10 5.82 15.80
CA LEU A 21 11.48 4.82 16.66
C LEU A 21 10.84 3.73 15.81
N ASN A 22 10.77 2.52 16.33
CA ASN A 22 10.14 1.37 15.71
C ASN A 22 9.60 0.42 16.79
N GLY A 23 8.86 -0.58 16.36
CA GLY A 23 8.35 -1.60 17.25
C GLY A 23 7.14 -2.29 16.65
N THR A 24 6.37 -2.90 17.53
CA THR A 24 5.16 -3.63 17.19
C THR A 24 3.98 -3.11 17.99
N ALA A 25 2.82 -3.07 17.34
CA ALA A 25 1.57 -2.66 17.95
C ALA A 25 0.45 -3.58 17.48
N VAL A 26 -0.63 -3.65 18.27
CA VAL A 26 -1.82 -4.41 17.92
C VAL A 26 -3.04 -3.52 17.86
N TYR A 27 -3.97 -3.85 16.98
CA TYR A 27 -5.27 -3.17 16.88
C TYR A 27 -6.40 -4.20 16.82
N CYS A 28 -7.59 -3.80 17.24
CA CYS A 28 -8.77 -4.64 17.26
C CYS A 28 -9.40 -4.77 15.84
N VAL A 29 -9.83 -5.97 15.46
CA VAL A 29 -10.35 -6.27 14.11
C VAL A 29 -11.84 -6.56 14.10
N SER A 30 -12.37 -7.12 15.19
CA SER A 30 -13.78 -7.52 15.29
C SER A 30 -14.39 -7.22 16.66
N ASP A 31 -15.72 -7.25 16.69
CA ASP A 31 -16.57 -6.97 17.86
C ASP A 31 -16.61 -8.14 18.84
N ASN A 32 -16.19 -9.31 18.41
CA ASN A 32 -16.05 -10.45 19.30
C ASN A 32 -14.71 -10.25 20.00
N GLU A 33 -14.75 -10.19 21.33
CA GLU A 33 -13.58 -9.97 22.17
C GLU A 33 -12.45 -10.94 21.75
N ASP A 34 -11.21 -10.42 21.73
CA ASP A 34 -9.95 -11.14 21.50
C ASP A 34 -9.38 -11.26 20.06
N GLU A 35 -10.01 -10.69 19.03
CA GLU A 35 -9.40 -10.67 17.68
C GLU A 35 -8.54 -9.43 17.43
N PHE A 36 -7.23 -9.60 17.63
CA PHE A 36 -6.21 -8.58 17.37
C PHE A 36 -5.35 -8.92 16.15
N ARG A 37 -4.87 -7.87 15.46
CA ARG A 37 -3.83 -7.99 14.43
C ARG A 37 -2.62 -7.17 14.82
N GLU A 38 -1.45 -7.76 14.59
CA GLU A 38 -0.16 -7.13 14.87
C GLU A 38 0.38 -6.44 13.62
N LEU A 39 0.92 -5.24 13.80
CA LEU A 39 1.63 -4.49 12.79
C LEU A 39 3.03 -4.09 13.28
N ASN A 40 3.95 -3.95 12.33
CA ASN A 40 5.29 -3.43 12.54
C ASN A 40 5.29 -1.95 12.18
N TYR A 41 5.84 -1.09 13.03
CA TYR A 41 5.86 0.34 12.75
C TYR A 41 7.26 0.93 12.74
N LYS A 42 7.40 2.08 12.07
CA LYS A 42 8.59 2.93 12.12
C LYS A 42 8.25 4.41 11.97
N GLY A 43 8.66 5.22 12.94
CA GLY A 43 8.58 6.67 12.93
C GLY A 43 9.95 7.31 12.80
N PHE A 44 10.04 8.42 12.07
CA PHE A 44 11.27 9.21 11.99
C PHE A 44 11.14 10.43 12.89
N THR A 45 11.95 10.51 13.94
CA THR A 45 11.87 11.51 15.02
C THR A 45 12.95 12.58 14.95
N ARG A 46 13.73 12.61 13.87
CA ARG A 46 14.93 13.46 13.75
C ARG A 46 14.63 14.97 13.75
N ASN A 47 13.39 15.40 13.55
CA ASN A 47 13.05 16.81 13.39
C ASN A 47 12.30 17.32 14.63
N ASN A 48 12.60 18.54 15.10
CA ASN A 48 11.91 19.12 16.26
C ASN A 48 10.43 19.46 15.98
N GLU A 49 10.00 19.32 14.72
CA GLU A 49 8.63 19.54 14.24
C GLU A 49 7.88 18.22 14.00
N THR A 50 8.33 17.08 14.53
CA THR A 50 7.66 15.81 14.26
C THR A 50 6.27 15.78 14.91
N LEU A 51 5.25 15.43 14.12
CA LEU A 51 3.90 15.10 14.62
C LEU A 51 3.85 13.75 15.36
N ILE A 52 5.01 13.16 15.65
CA ILE A 52 5.15 11.91 16.37
C ILE A 52 5.43 12.28 17.82
N VAL A 53 4.38 12.23 18.64
CA VAL A 53 4.50 12.40 20.09
C VAL A 53 5.11 11.13 20.67
N ASN A 54 5.96 11.27 21.69
CA ASN A 54 6.53 10.14 22.41
C ASN A 54 5.44 9.32 23.10
N PHE A 55 5.61 8.00 23.09
CA PHE A 55 4.76 7.04 23.78
C PHE A 55 5.62 5.88 24.26
N GLU A 56 5.09 5.13 25.21
CA GLU A 56 5.80 4.04 25.86
C GLU A 56 5.16 2.69 25.51
N ARG A 57 5.84 1.62 25.90
CA ARG A 57 5.25 0.28 25.88
C ARG A 57 4.03 0.25 26.80
N ASN A 58 3.06 -0.62 26.49
CA ASN A 58 1.82 -0.76 27.25
C ASN A 58 0.98 0.53 27.28
N SER A 59 1.03 1.31 26.19
CA SER A 59 0.17 2.47 25.99
C SER A 59 -0.78 2.24 24.82
N ILE A 60 -1.87 3.00 24.79
CA ILE A 60 -2.76 3.08 23.62
C ILE A 60 -2.45 4.38 22.87
N VAL A 61 -2.29 4.25 21.56
CA VAL A 61 -1.91 5.35 20.67
C VAL A 61 -2.81 5.33 19.44
N LEU A 62 -3.39 6.48 19.09
CA LEU A 62 -3.94 6.68 17.76
C LEU A 62 -2.77 6.82 16.78
N MET A 63 -2.65 5.84 15.88
CA MET A 63 -1.60 5.81 14.87
C MET A 63 -2.14 6.27 13.52
N ILE A 64 -1.47 7.25 12.92
CA ILE A 64 -1.73 7.71 11.56
C ILE A 64 -0.45 7.52 10.76
N GLY A 65 -0.49 6.72 9.70
CA GLY A 65 0.72 6.38 8.97
C GLY A 65 0.52 5.85 7.57
N ARG A 66 1.63 5.76 6.83
CA ARG A 66 1.68 5.12 5.52
C ARG A 66 1.65 3.61 5.69
N TYR A 67 0.66 2.98 5.09
CA TYR A 67 0.39 1.55 5.26
C TYR A 67 0.87 0.72 4.08
N VAL A 68 1.50 -0.42 4.39
CA VAL A 68 1.93 -1.44 3.43
C VAL A 68 1.59 -2.82 3.98
N TYR A 69 0.84 -3.60 3.21
CA TYR A 69 0.67 -5.04 3.44
C TYR A 69 1.56 -5.81 2.47
N HIS A 70 2.45 -6.65 2.99
CA HIS A 70 3.38 -7.42 2.17
C HIS A 70 3.79 -8.71 2.88
N GLN A 71 3.84 -9.83 2.15
CA GLN A 71 4.21 -11.14 2.70
C GLN A 71 3.42 -11.51 3.97
N ASN A 72 2.12 -11.24 3.97
CA ASN A 72 1.20 -11.47 5.10
C ASN A 72 1.57 -10.72 6.38
N ALA A 73 2.36 -9.65 6.27
CA ALA A 73 2.72 -8.77 7.37
C ALA A 73 2.28 -7.34 7.09
N GLU A 74 1.93 -6.65 8.17
CA GLU A 74 1.48 -5.26 8.14
C GLU A 74 2.60 -4.33 8.59
N TYR A 75 2.82 -3.28 7.81
CA TYR A 75 3.85 -2.28 8.06
C TYR A 75 3.24 -0.88 8.03
N LEU A 76 3.62 -0.09 9.02
CA LEU A 76 3.17 1.29 9.17
C LEU A 76 4.36 2.23 9.32
N SER A 77 4.43 3.27 8.49
CA SER A 77 5.38 4.35 8.72
C SER A 77 4.65 5.58 9.23
N PHE A 78 5.05 6.10 10.39
CA PHE A 78 4.29 7.19 11.03
C PHE A 78 4.30 8.48 10.23
N ILE A 79 3.12 9.06 10.17
CA ILE A 79 2.88 10.46 9.81
C ILE A 79 2.62 11.24 11.10
N GLN A 80 1.78 10.70 11.98
CA GLN A 80 1.40 11.30 13.25
C GLN A 80 1.04 10.22 14.28
N THR A 81 1.28 10.51 15.56
CA THR A 81 0.83 9.70 16.68
C THR A 81 0.16 10.58 17.73
N VAL A 82 -0.92 10.07 18.34
CA VAL A 82 -1.59 10.73 19.46
C VAL A 82 -1.75 9.71 20.58
N PRO A 83 -0.87 9.74 21.61
CA PRO A 83 -1.01 8.90 22.79
C PRO A 83 -2.31 9.25 23.51
N LEU A 84 -3.02 8.24 23.99
CA LEU A 84 -4.16 8.47 24.89
C LEU A 84 -3.69 8.38 26.32
N SER A 85 -4.01 9.39 27.11
CA SER A 85 -3.83 9.35 28.56
C SER A 85 -4.85 8.39 29.16
N SER A 86 -4.38 7.39 29.91
CA SER A 86 -5.26 6.61 30.78
C SER A 86 -5.78 7.54 31.89
N PRO A 87 -7.10 7.59 32.16
CA PRO A 87 -7.64 8.33 33.30
C PRO A 87 -7.33 7.64 34.65
N GLN A 88 -6.83 6.40 34.62
CA GLN A 88 -6.63 5.57 35.80
C GLN A 88 -5.12 5.44 36.06
N THR A 89 -4.65 6.18 37.06
CA THR A 89 -3.22 6.51 37.27
C THR A 89 -2.32 5.35 37.71
N ASP A 90 -2.85 4.16 37.98
CA ASP A 90 -2.07 3.06 38.61
C ASP A 90 -2.13 1.70 37.87
N SER A 91 -2.83 1.58 36.74
CA SER A 91 -2.88 0.32 35.98
C SER A 91 -2.28 0.47 34.58
N ASP A 92 -1.32 -0.40 34.26
CA ASP A 92 -0.81 -0.56 32.89
C ASP A 92 -1.96 -0.86 31.94
N CYS A 93 -1.98 -0.25 30.75
CA CYS A 93 -2.96 -0.62 29.74
C CYS A 93 -2.71 -2.06 29.28
N VAL A 94 -3.78 -2.75 28.92
CA VAL A 94 -3.77 -4.05 28.25
C VAL A 94 -4.43 -3.94 26.87
N PRO A 95 -4.19 -4.87 25.93
CA PRO A 95 -4.83 -4.85 24.61
C PRO A 95 -6.36 -4.78 24.66
N GLU A 96 -6.96 -5.36 25.69
CA GLU A 96 -8.42 -5.39 25.92
C GLU A 96 -9.00 -4.01 26.24
N ASP A 97 -8.16 -3.05 26.65
CA ASP A 97 -8.56 -1.65 26.86
C ASP A 97 -8.71 -0.87 25.54
N LEU A 98 -8.38 -1.48 24.39
CA LEU A 98 -8.52 -0.83 23.10
C LEU A 98 -9.98 -0.52 22.78
N PRO A 99 -10.31 0.74 22.39
CA PRO A 99 -11.66 1.04 21.94
C PRO A 99 -11.95 0.23 20.67
N TYR A 100 -13.12 -0.40 20.64
CA TYR A 100 -13.57 -1.10 19.45
C TYR A 100 -13.93 -0.11 18.33
N ILE A 101 -12.94 0.18 17.49
CA ILE A 101 -13.06 1.03 16.31
C ILE A 101 -12.31 0.35 15.17
N PHE A 102 -12.98 0.20 14.03
CA PHE A 102 -12.37 -0.42 12.88
C PHE A 102 -11.21 0.40 12.33
N PRO A 103 -10.12 -0.24 11.88
CA PRO A 103 -9.05 0.46 11.19
C PRO A 103 -9.59 1.09 9.91
N LEU A 104 -9.30 2.37 9.72
CA LEU A 104 -9.63 3.10 8.50
C LEU A 104 -8.44 3.06 7.55
N LEU A 105 -8.68 2.80 6.27
CA LEU A 105 -7.69 2.90 5.22
C LEU A 105 -8.18 3.86 4.13
N ILE A 106 -7.37 4.87 3.86
CA ILE A 106 -7.49 5.77 2.71
C ILE A 106 -6.49 5.28 1.66
N TYR A 107 -6.98 4.83 0.52
CA TYR A 107 -6.13 4.30 -0.53
C TYR A 107 -6.43 4.96 -1.86
N SER A 108 -5.45 5.69 -2.38
CA SER A 108 -5.54 6.28 -3.72
C SER A 108 -4.54 5.63 -4.67
N ALA A 109 -5.05 5.11 -5.79
CA ALA A 109 -4.30 4.47 -6.85
C ALA A 109 -5.13 4.36 -8.15
N PRO A 110 -4.51 4.06 -9.31
CA PRO A 110 -5.23 3.69 -10.51
C PRO A 110 -6.03 2.42 -10.30
N ALA A 111 -7.22 2.37 -10.90
CA ALA A 111 -7.99 1.15 -10.97
C ALA A 111 -7.37 0.17 -11.97
N VAL A 112 -7.35 -1.12 -11.59
CA VAL A 112 -6.90 -2.19 -12.47
C VAL A 112 -7.93 -2.36 -13.58
N THR A 113 -7.45 -2.35 -14.82
CA THR A 113 -8.31 -2.45 -16.00
C THR A 113 -9.14 -3.73 -15.97
N ASN A 114 -10.43 -3.62 -16.26
CA ASN A 114 -11.40 -4.73 -16.27
C ASN A 114 -11.50 -5.47 -14.92
N SER A 115 -11.20 -4.80 -13.80
CA SER A 115 -11.34 -5.40 -12.46
C SER A 115 -12.75 -5.29 -11.88
N TYR A 116 -13.63 -4.46 -12.45
CA TYR A 116 -14.99 -4.27 -11.94
C TYR A 116 -15.79 -5.57 -11.87
N LYS A 117 -16.52 -5.77 -10.77
CA LYS A 117 -17.45 -6.87 -10.55
C LYS A 117 -18.72 -6.37 -9.88
N SER A 118 -19.86 -6.79 -10.41
CA SER A 118 -21.14 -6.73 -9.70
C SER A 118 -21.38 -8.07 -9.04
N ASN A 119 -21.78 -8.08 -7.78
CA ASN A 119 -22.31 -9.26 -7.11
C ASN A 119 -23.73 -8.96 -6.65
N ASP A 120 -24.69 -9.32 -7.50
CA ASP A 120 -26.11 -9.04 -7.29
C ASP A 120 -26.68 -9.82 -6.11
N ALA A 121 -26.10 -10.99 -5.77
CA ALA A 121 -26.50 -11.77 -4.61
C ALA A 121 -26.17 -11.08 -3.26
N VAL A 122 -25.24 -10.13 -3.29
CA VAL A 122 -24.71 -9.45 -2.11
C VAL A 122 -24.99 -7.94 -2.16
N GLU A 123 -25.62 -7.45 -3.23
CA GLU A 123 -25.83 -6.03 -3.52
C GLU A 123 -24.54 -5.19 -3.37
N ARG A 124 -23.40 -5.81 -3.68
CA ARG A 124 -22.08 -5.18 -3.58
C ARG A 124 -21.40 -5.20 -4.92
N GLN A 125 -20.78 -4.06 -5.21
CA GLN A 125 -19.91 -3.88 -6.35
C GLN A 125 -18.47 -3.80 -5.84
N SER A 126 -17.52 -4.24 -6.67
CA SER A 126 -16.12 -4.17 -6.32
C SER A 126 -15.25 -3.87 -7.54
N PHE A 127 -14.06 -3.34 -7.28
CA PHE A 127 -12.97 -3.23 -8.25
C PHE A 127 -11.65 -3.32 -7.49
N MET A 128 -10.54 -3.40 -8.24
CA MET A 128 -9.22 -3.50 -7.65
C MET A 128 -8.41 -2.24 -7.94
N LEU A 129 -7.72 -1.75 -6.91
CA LEU A 129 -6.74 -0.67 -6.99
C LEU A 129 -5.34 -1.27 -6.89
N SER A 130 -4.41 -0.79 -7.71
CA SER A 130 -3.04 -1.31 -7.72
C SER A 130 -2.01 -0.20 -7.86
N LYS A 131 -0.94 -0.30 -7.06
CA LYS A 131 0.24 0.57 -7.18
C LYS A 131 1.47 -0.08 -6.57
N LYS A 132 2.62 0.51 -6.88
CA LYS A 132 3.89 0.17 -6.23
C LYS A 132 4.11 1.04 -4.99
N LEU A 133 4.48 0.41 -3.89
CA LEU A 133 4.76 1.05 -2.60
C LEU A 133 6.24 0.90 -2.21
N TYR A 134 6.66 1.81 -1.33
CA TYR A 134 7.91 1.72 -0.59
C TYR A 134 7.58 1.39 0.86
N ASN A 135 8.26 0.41 1.45
CA ASN A 135 8.16 0.07 2.86
C ASN A 135 9.35 0.71 3.60
N PRO A 136 9.15 1.78 4.40
CA PRO A 136 10.23 2.42 5.15
C PRO A 136 10.72 1.60 6.34
N VAL A 137 9.90 0.65 6.82
CA VAL A 137 10.24 -0.26 7.92
C VAL A 137 11.33 -1.22 7.45
N THR A 138 11.13 -1.89 6.32
CA THR A 138 12.08 -2.88 5.76
C THR A 138 13.07 -2.30 4.74
N GLY A 139 12.80 -1.10 4.22
CA GLY A 139 13.59 -0.47 3.15
C GLY A 139 13.29 -1.01 1.74
N GLN A 140 12.34 -1.93 1.59
CA GLN A 140 12.00 -2.52 0.30
C GLN A 140 11.20 -1.56 -0.59
N LYS A 141 11.63 -1.41 -1.84
CA LYS A 141 11.00 -0.56 -2.87
C LYS A 141 10.25 -1.39 -3.89
N GLY A 142 9.24 -0.80 -4.52
CA GLY A 142 8.55 -1.40 -5.66
C GLY A 142 7.60 -2.55 -5.29
N ILE A 143 7.13 -2.59 -4.04
CA ILE A 143 6.17 -3.60 -3.56
C ILE A 143 4.86 -3.42 -4.31
N GLU A 144 4.42 -4.43 -5.04
CA GLU A 144 3.10 -4.44 -5.67
C GLU A 144 2.03 -4.56 -4.57
N SER A 145 1.14 -3.57 -4.52
CA SER A 145 0.07 -3.50 -3.53
C SER A 145 -1.26 -3.41 -4.26
N ASP A 146 -1.96 -4.53 -4.23
CA ASP A 146 -3.33 -4.67 -4.72
C ASP A 146 -4.30 -4.56 -3.55
N VAL A 147 -5.37 -3.80 -3.72
CA VAL A 147 -6.42 -3.63 -2.73
C VAL A 147 -7.77 -3.78 -3.43
N ILE A 148 -8.64 -4.63 -2.91
CA ILE A 148 -10.01 -4.79 -3.40
C ILE A 148 -10.88 -3.76 -2.70
N VAL A 149 -11.49 -2.86 -3.46
CA VAL A 149 -12.47 -1.90 -2.96
C VAL A 149 -13.85 -2.50 -3.18
N SER A 150 -14.63 -2.64 -2.12
CA SER A 150 -16.01 -3.14 -2.15
C SER A 150 -16.96 -2.10 -1.59
N TYR A 151 -18.06 -1.83 -2.26
CA TYR A 151 -19.02 -0.80 -1.89
C TYR A 151 -20.45 -1.21 -2.25
N THR A 152 -21.41 -0.56 -1.60
CA THR A 152 -22.82 -0.66 -1.94
C THR A 152 -23.19 0.54 -2.81
N ASN A 153 -23.79 0.30 -3.97
CA ASN A 153 -24.24 1.36 -4.88
C ASN A 153 -25.69 1.77 -4.58
N ALA A 154 -25.95 2.17 -3.34
CA ALA A 154 -27.28 2.63 -2.94
C ALA A 154 -27.69 3.85 -3.77
N ASN A 155 -28.92 3.84 -4.29
CA ASN A 155 -29.52 4.92 -5.06
C ASN A 155 -28.73 5.33 -6.33
N GLY A 156 -27.91 4.43 -6.88
CA GLY A 156 -27.17 4.68 -8.12
C GLY A 156 -26.03 5.72 -8.00
N ARG A 157 -25.59 6.05 -6.77
CA ARG A 157 -24.55 7.06 -6.49
C ARG A 157 -23.27 6.87 -7.32
N TYR A 158 -22.94 5.64 -7.66
CA TYR A 158 -21.72 5.24 -8.35
C TYR A 158 -22.00 4.56 -9.71
N ASP A 159 -23.15 4.81 -10.35
CA ASP A 159 -23.51 4.17 -11.63
C ASP A 159 -22.47 4.40 -12.74
N LEU A 160 -21.87 5.60 -12.76
CA LEU A 160 -20.85 5.99 -13.73
C LEU A 160 -19.45 5.47 -13.37
N LEU A 161 -19.25 4.93 -12.16
CA LEU A 161 -17.93 4.53 -11.66
C LEU A 161 -17.33 3.43 -12.54
N LYS A 162 -18.14 2.45 -12.96
CA LYS A 162 -17.68 1.33 -13.82
C LYS A 162 -17.00 1.82 -15.10
N GLU A 163 -17.56 2.86 -15.74
CA GLU A 163 -17.03 3.42 -16.99
C GLU A 163 -15.79 4.28 -16.73
N SER A 164 -15.72 4.93 -15.57
CA SER A 164 -14.63 5.81 -15.18
C SER A 164 -13.34 5.09 -14.77
N LEU A 165 -13.39 3.81 -14.38
CA LEU A 165 -12.21 3.07 -13.91
C LEU A 165 -11.07 2.99 -14.95
N LYS A 166 -11.36 3.06 -16.25
CA LYS A 166 -10.35 2.81 -17.31
C LYS A 166 -9.21 3.83 -17.36
N LYS A 167 -9.38 5.03 -16.81
CA LYS A 167 -8.41 6.14 -16.92
C LYS A 167 -8.29 7.01 -15.67
N SER A 168 -8.83 6.55 -14.54
CA SER A 168 -8.97 7.39 -13.35
C SER A 168 -8.04 6.92 -12.24
N VAL A 169 -7.50 7.90 -11.52
CA VAL A 169 -6.99 7.67 -10.17
C VAL A 169 -8.19 7.74 -9.24
N ILE A 170 -8.43 6.65 -8.52
CA ILE A 170 -9.50 6.55 -7.54
C ILE A 170 -8.89 6.74 -6.15
N SER A 171 -9.61 7.40 -5.27
CA SER A 171 -9.39 7.41 -3.83
C SER A 171 -10.55 6.73 -3.14
N ALA A 172 -10.28 5.65 -2.42
CA ALA A 172 -11.28 4.93 -1.63
C ALA A 172 -10.98 5.14 -0.15
N ILE A 173 -12.03 5.41 0.64
CA ILE A 173 -11.96 5.54 2.08
C ILE A 173 -12.95 4.55 2.69
N GLY A 174 -12.48 3.77 3.65
CA GLY A 174 -13.37 2.86 4.36
C GLY A 174 -12.66 1.94 5.34
N ARG A 175 -13.42 0.98 5.85
CA ARG A 175 -12.93 -0.02 6.80
C ARG A 175 -11.95 -0.95 6.11
N LEU A 176 -10.73 -1.03 6.65
CA LEU A 176 -9.76 -2.05 6.28
C LEU A 176 -10.20 -3.40 6.81
N LYS A 177 -10.12 -4.40 5.96
CA LYS A 177 -10.37 -5.79 6.31
C LYS A 177 -9.40 -6.69 5.59
N ILE A 178 -8.79 -7.58 6.34
CA ILE A 178 -7.85 -8.56 5.79
C ILE A 178 -8.31 -9.89 6.35
N ASN A 179 -8.81 -10.75 5.48
CA ASN A 179 -9.21 -12.08 5.89
C ASN A 179 -7.96 -12.92 6.23
N THR A 180 -8.06 -13.79 7.23
CA THR A 180 -7.00 -14.69 7.71
C THR A 180 -6.46 -15.58 6.60
N ASN A 181 -7.31 -15.95 5.64
CA ASN A 181 -6.96 -16.78 4.48
C ASN A 181 -6.60 -15.96 3.22
N SER A 182 -6.74 -14.64 3.28
CA SER A 182 -6.59 -13.73 2.15
C SER A 182 -5.18 -13.15 2.07
N LYS A 183 -4.70 -12.99 0.84
CA LYS A 183 -3.44 -12.28 0.55
C LYS A 183 -3.66 -10.83 0.13
N ILE A 184 -4.91 -10.39 -0.03
CA ILE A 184 -5.25 -9.10 -0.62
C ILE A 184 -6.10 -8.31 0.37
N PRO A 185 -5.64 -7.14 0.84
CA PRO A 185 -6.45 -6.28 1.68
C PRO A 185 -7.74 -5.83 0.97
N HIS A 186 -8.82 -5.75 1.74
CA HIS A 186 -10.10 -5.21 1.32
C HIS A 186 -10.37 -3.87 1.99
N ILE A 187 -10.91 -2.93 1.23
CA ILE A 187 -11.56 -1.73 1.75
C ILE A 187 -13.07 -1.91 1.55
N ILE A 188 -13.81 -1.95 2.66
CA ILE A 188 -15.26 -1.76 2.62
C ILE A 188 -15.49 -0.25 2.59
N SER A 189 -15.69 0.28 1.38
CA SER A 189 -15.73 1.72 1.14
C SER A 189 -17.03 2.32 1.64
N SER A 190 -16.91 3.38 2.44
CA SER A 190 -18.00 4.33 2.70
C SER A 190 -18.02 5.43 1.64
N GLU A 191 -16.83 5.83 1.16
CA GLU A 191 -16.65 6.92 0.21
C GLU A 191 -15.68 6.50 -0.89
N ILE A 192 -15.98 6.93 -2.12
CA ILE A 192 -15.14 6.73 -3.29
C ILE A 192 -15.16 8.03 -4.08
N ASP A 193 -13.97 8.62 -4.24
CA ASP A 193 -13.74 9.79 -5.09
C ASP A 193 -12.83 9.39 -6.25
N TRP A 194 -12.99 10.05 -7.40
CA TRP A 194 -12.12 9.83 -8.56
C TRP A 194 -11.84 11.11 -9.31
N SER A 195 -10.62 11.22 -9.84
CA SER A 195 -10.21 12.33 -10.68
C SER A 195 -9.93 11.85 -12.10
N TYR A 196 -10.49 12.54 -13.08
CA TYR A 196 -10.12 12.40 -14.48
C TYR A 196 -8.90 13.26 -14.78
N ALA A 197 -7.94 12.72 -15.53
CA ALA A 197 -6.78 13.50 -15.98
C ALA A 197 -7.11 14.56 -17.05
N ALA A 198 -8.38 14.76 -17.44
CA ALA A 198 -8.74 15.64 -18.56
C ALA A 198 -10.19 16.17 -18.59
N SER A 199 -10.91 16.27 -17.46
CA SER A 199 -12.23 16.93 -17.50
C SER A 199 -12.57 17.53 -16.13
N GLU A 200 -12.76 18.84 -16.09
CA GLU A 200 -13.36 19.55 -14.96
C GLU A 200 -14.79 19.02 -14.77
N LEU A 201 -15.02 18.27 -13.69
CA LEU A 201 -16.37 18.06 -13.17
C LEU A 201 -16.32 18.13 -11.65
N SER A 202 -17.19 18.99 -11.12
CA SER A 202 -17.47 19.17 -9.70
C SER A 202 -18.16 17.93 -9.14
N SER A 203 -17.55 17.27 -8.15
CA SER A 203 -18.27 16.34 -7.29
C SER A 203 -18.24 16.85 -5.86
N SER A 204 -19.37 17.42 -5.43
CA SER A 204 -19.70 17.56 -4.01
C SER A 204 -20.47 16.31 -3.63
N ILE A 205 -19.99 15.54 -2.65
CA ILE A 205 -20.70 14.34 -2.19
C ILE A 205 -20.73 14.28 -0.67
N GLN A 206 -21.92 14.10 -0.10
CA GLN A 206 -22.15 13.90 1.32
C GLN A 206 -22.08 12.41 1.72
N PRO A 207 -21.57 12.07 2.91
CA PRO A 207 -21.53 10.69 3.41
C PRO A 207 -22.93 10.17 3.78
N SER A 208 -23.17 8.86 3.62
CA SER A 208 -24.32 8.17 4.24
C SER A 208 -23.83 7.05 5.17
N PRO A 209 -24.30 6.95 6.43
CA PRO A 209 -23.84 5.92 7.35
C PRO A 209 -24.53 4.57 7.06
N GLY A 210 -23.76 3.59 6.59
CA GLY A 210 -24.21 2.21 6.46
C GLY A 210 -23.94 1.42 7.75
N LYS A 211 -24.99 1.05 8.49
CA LYS A 211 -24.90 0.08 9.61
C LYS A 211 -25.06 -1.34 9.05
N GLY A 212 -23.97 -2.12 8.98
CA GLY A 212 -23.98 -3.51 8.53
C GLY A 212 -23.43 -4.48 9.59
N LYS A 213 -24.09 -5.62 9.79
CA LYS A 213 -23.72 -6.68 10.74
C LYS A 213 -22.39 -7.35 10.30
N SER A 214 -21.42 -7.43 11.21
CA SER A 214 -20.00 -7.77 10.93
C SER A 214 -19.76 -9.18 10.35
N LYS A 215 -20.49 -10.20 10.80
CA LYS A 215 -20.24 -11.61 10.41
C LYS A 215 -20.63 -11.93 8.97
N GLU A 216 -21.77 -11.41 8.51
CA GLU A 216 -22.24 -11.57 7.12
C GLU A 216 -21.25 -10.95 6.12
N LEU A 217 -20.60 -9.84 6.52
CA LEU A 217 -19.58 -9.18 5.70
C LEU A 217 -18.31 -10.02 5.53
N ASN A 218 -17.99 -10.97 6.41
CA ASN A 218 -16.79 -11.83 6.24
C ASN A 218 -17.02 -12.78 5.05
N ASN A 219 -18.12 -13.53 5.08
CA ASN A 219 -18.47 -14.50 4.03
C ASN A 219 -18.57 -13.84 2.65
N GLN A 220 -19.13 -12.63 2.60
CA GLN A 220 -19.26 -11.85 1.38
C GLN A 220 -17.92 -11.44 0.75
N LEU A 221 -16.93 -11.09 1.57
CA LEU A 221 -15.60 -10.70 1.05
C LEU A 221 -14.86 -11.91 0.49
N ASP A 222 -15.01 -13.07 1.09
CA ASP A 222 -14.37 -14.31 0.61
C ASP A 222 -14.91 -14.70 -0.75
N ILE A 223 -16.22 -14.55 -0.96
CA ILE A 223 -16.84 -14.73 -2.28
C ILE A 223 -16.23 -13.76 -3.29
N ILE A 224 -16.09 -12.48 -2.93
CA ILE A 224 -15.52 -11.44 -3.80
C ILE A 224 -14.06 -11.78 -4.14
N GLU A 225 -13.23 -12.10 -3.16
CA GLU A 225 -11.82 -12.45 -3.38
C GLU A 225 -11.66 -13.68 -4.27
N ASN A 226 -12.44 -14.74 -4.02
CA ASN A 226 -12.43 -15.95 -4.83
C ASN A 226 -12.77 -15.67 -6.29
N GLN A 227 -13.64 -14.70 -6.58
CA GLN A 227 -13.88 -14.25 -7.95
C GLN A 227 -12.64 -13.62 -8.59
N TYR A 228 -11.74 -12.98 -7.83
CA TYR A 228 -10.48 -12.42 -8.34
C TYR A 228 -9.41 -13.51 -8.55
N ILE A 229 -9.28 -14.44 -7.60
CA ILE A 229 -8.33 -15.56 -7.70
C ILE A 229 -8.65 -16.48 -8.89
N SER A 230 -9.92 -16.81 -9.09
CA SER A 230 -10.37 -17.69 -10.19
C SER A 230 -10.12 -17.12 -11.60
N GLN A 231 -10.00 -15.80 -11.75
CA GLN A 231 -9.75 -15.18 -13.05
C GLN A 231 -8.26 -15.11 -13.41
N THR A 232 -7.38 -14.96 -12.41
CA THR A 232 -5.92 -14.93 -12.64
C THR A 232 -5.39 -16.32 -13.01
N SER A 233 -5.98 -17.39 -12.46
CA SER A 233 -5.64 -18.78 -12.84
C SER A 233 -6.08 -19.13 -14.26
N ASN A 234 -7.24 -18.65 -14.71
CA ASN A 234 -7.76 -18.90 -16.06
C ASN A 234 -7.02 -18.13 -17.17
N LYS A 235 -6.40 -16.98 -16.87
CA LYS A 235 -5.57 -16.24 -17.85
C LYS A 235 -4.27 -16.98 -18.21
N LYS A 236 -3.73 -17.83 -17.33
CA LYS A 236 -2.53 -18.63 -17.63
C LYS A 236 -2.78 -19.77 -18.63
N ARG A 237 -4.04 -20.09 -18.96
CA ARG A 237 -4.38 -21.20 -19.88
C ARG A 237 -4.57 -20.78 -21.35
N LYS A 238 -4.48 -19.49 -21.68
CA LYS A 238 -4.81 -18.96 -23.02
C LYS A 238 -3.65 -18.29 -23.77
N PHE A 239 -2.41 -18.71 -23.51
CA PHE A 239 -1.26 -18.40 -24.36
C PHE A 239 -0.46 -19.67 -24.64
N ASN A 240 -1.05 -20.56 -25.45
CA ASN A 240 -0.32 -21.58 -26.23
C ASN A 240 -0.86 -21.50 -27.66
N LEU A 241 -0.58 -20.37 -28.33
CA LEU A 241 -0.52 -20.32 -29.77
C LEU A 241 0.96 -20.15 -30.10
N PHE A 242 1.44 -20.91 -31.09
CA PHE A 242 2.84 -21.22 -31.39
C PHE A 242 3.46 -22.37 -30.59
N SER A 243 2.86 -23.56 -30.70
CA SER A 243 3.65 -24.78 -30.84
C SER A 243 3.69 -25.13 -32.33
N SER A 244 4.66 -24.58 -33.05
CA SER A 244 4.98 -25.00 -34.41
C SER A 244 5.59 -26.40 -34.38
N SER A 245 5.03 -27.28 -35.19
CA SER A 245 5.45 -28.65 -35.43
C SER A 245 6.90 -28.75 -35.95
N SER A 246 7.54 -29.82 -35.51
CA SER A 246 8.82 -30.43 -35.91
C SER A 246 9.33 -30.18 -37.34
N LYS A 247 10.66 -29.99 -37.43
CA LYS A 247 11.53 -30.69 -38.40
C LYS A 247 12.98 -30.65 -37.92
N ALA A 248 13.52 -31.83 -37.63
CA ALA A 248 14.95 -32.06 -37.45
C ALA A 248 15.63 -32.08 -38.82
N PHE A 249 16.75 -31.37 -38.94
CA PHE A 249 17.81 -31.68 -39.91
C PHE A 249 19.16 -31.38 -39.26
N SER A 250 20.03 -32.38 -39.31
CA SER A 250 21.42 -32.33 -38.90
C SER A 250 22.30 -31.77 -40.02
N SER A 251 23.29 -30.94 -39.68
CA SER A 251 24.69 -31.03 -40.13
C SER A 251 25.51 -29.78 -39.75
N LYS A 252 26.62 -30.05 -39.04
CA LYS A 252 27.96 -29.42 -38.91
C LYS A 252 28.22 -27.90 -39.16
N PRO A 253 29.31 -27.37 -38.54
CA PRO A 253 29.41 -25.97 -38.12
C PRO A 253 30.07 -25.06 -39.15
N SER A 254 29.70 -23.79 -39.16
CA SER A 254 30.50 -22.72 -39.76
C SER A 254 30.55 -21.51 -38.85
N SER A 255 31.76 -20.98 -38.76
CA SER A 255 32.17 -19.75 -38.09
C SER A 255 31.42 -18.54 -38.63
N ASP A 256 30.93 -17.68 -37.75
CA ASP A 256 31.29 -16.25 -37.73
C ASP A 256 30.65 -15.57 -36.51
N LYS A 257 31.49 -14.94 -35.69
CA LYS A 257 31.12 -14.14 -34.51
C LYS A 257 30.66 -12.75 -34.96
N PRO A 258 29.59 -12.20 -34.38
CA PRO A 258 29.49 -10.77 -34.12
C PRO A 258 29.92 -10.49 -32.68
N SER A 259 30.86 -9.55 -32.53
CA SER A 259 31.38 -9.07 -31.26
C SER A 259 30.30 -8.38 -30.43
N ALA A 260 30.03 -8.91 -29.23
CA ALA A 260 29.33 -8.18 -28.20
C ALA A 260 30.27 -7.11 -27.63
N THR A 261 29.93 -5.84 -27.81
CA THR A 261 30.56 -4.74 -27.08
C THR A 261 30.29 -4.91 -25.59
N ASP A 262 31.37 -5.08 -24.82
CA ASP A 262 31.33 -5.25 -23.37
C ASP A 262 30.98 -3.91 -22.71
N LEU A 263 29.91 -3.89 -21.93
CA LEU A 263 29.38 -2.73 -21.20
C LEU A 263 30.42 -2.09 -20.26
N LYS A 264 31.50 -2.80 -19.93
CA LYS A 264 32.63 -2.26 -19.16
C LYS A 264 33.47 -1.24 -19.92
N ASP A 265 33.57 -1.32 -21.26
CA ASP A 265 34.37 -0.37 -22.04
C ASP A 265 33.70 1.01 -22.16
N LEU A 266 32.37 1.06 -22.14
CA LEU A 266 31.62 2.32 -22.16
C LEU A 266 31.80 3.12 -20.86
N ALA A 267 31.96 2.44 -19.72
CA ALA A 267 32.12 3.07 -18.42
C ALA A 267 33.51 3.74 -18.23
N ASN A 268 34.55 3.17 -18.86
CA ASN A 268 35.90 3.75 -18.80
C ASN A 268 36.07 4.96 -19.73
N GLN A 269 35.27 5.05 -20.80
CA GLN A 269 35.26 6.17 -21.73
C GLN A 269 34.61 7.44 -21.16
N ILE A 270 33.69 7.29 -20.20
CA ILE A 270 33.05 8.42 -19.51
C ILE A 270 33.99 8.98 -18.42
N ARG A 271 34.76 8.13 -17.75
CA ARG A 271 35.62 8.52 -16.62
C ARG A 271 36.89 9.29 -17.01
N SER A 272 37.25 9.27 -18.28
CA SER A 272 38.48 9.87 -18.81
C SER A 272 38.27 11.27 -19.42
N LYS A 273 37.02 11.78 -19.46
CA LYS A 273 36.70 13.12 -19.99
C LYS A 273 36.64 14.24 -18.95
N ASP A 274 36.68 13.95 -17.66
CA ASP A 274 36.50 14.95 -16.59
C ASP A 274 37.81 15.43 -15.94
N SER A 275 38.97 14.98 -16.41
CA SER A 275 40.28 15.33 -15.81
C SER A 275 41.13 16.27 -16.65
N GLU A 276 40.51 17.26 -17.29
CA GLU A 276 41.27 18.32 -17.97
C GLU A 276 40.54 19.67 -17.93
N LEU A 277 40.47 20.31 -16.76
CA LEU A 277 40.34 21.76 -16.70
C LEU A 277 40.85 22.37 -15.37
N GLN A 278 41.90 23.18 -15.54
CA GLN A 278 42.36 24.33 -14.73
C GLN A 278 43.19 24.11 -13.44
N LYS A 279 44.51 24.28 -13.62
CA LYS A 279 45.47 24.80 -12.62
C LYS A 279 45.20 26.29 -12.35
N PRO A 280 45.32 26.78 -11.10
CA PRO A 280 45.53 28.19 -10.83
C PRO A 280 47.01 28.55 -10.92
N SER A 281 47.29 29.65 -11.64
CA SER A 281 48.59 30.32 -11.69
C SER A 281 48.80 31.17 -10.43
N ASN A 282 49.93 30.96 -9.76
CA ASN A 282 50.45 31.85 -8.74
C ASN A 282 50.95 33.16 -9.38
N GLU A 283 50.57 34.30 -8.83
CA GLU A 283 51.35 35.52 -8.97
C GLU A 283 51.44 36.22 -7.61
N SER A 284 52.67 36.30 -7.12
CA SER A 284 53.15 37.10 -6.00
C SER A 284 53.36 38.54 -6.45
N SER A 285 53.01 39.52 -5.61
CA SER A 285 53.82 40.74 -5.50
C SER A 285 53.65 41.43 -4.15
N ASP A 286 54.81 41.70 -3.55
CA ASP A 286 55.06 42.47 -2.34
C ASP A 286 54.88 44.00 -2.54
N LYS A 287 54.89 44.71 -1.40
CA LYS A 287 55.21 46.15 -1.15
C LYS A 287 54.09 47.16 -1.49
N ASN A 288 53.74 48.14 -0.67
CA ASN A 288 54.35 48.78 0.52
C ASN A 288 53.31 49.04 1.61
#